data_AF-A0A1Q7QFT5-F1
#
_entry.id   AF-A0A1Q7QFT5-F1
#
_cell.length_a   1.000
_cell.length_b   1.000
_cell.length_c   1.000
_cell.angle_alpha   90.00
_cell.angle_beta   90.00
_cell.angle_gamma   90.00
#
_symmetry.space_group_name_H-M   'P 1'
#
loop_
_entity.id
_entity.type
_entity.pdbx_description
1 polymer ?
#
loop_
_entity_poly.entity_id
_entity_poly.type
_entity_poly.pdbx_seq_one_letter_code
_entity_poly.pdbx_strand_id
1 'polypeptide(L)'
;MTCQELVELITEYLEGTLAPSERMRFDAHLSTCSGCAAYIEQMRMTIRMLGEISEESMSADAQRELLATFRSWKAGAAQRDA
;
A
#
# COMPACT_ATOMS: atom_id res chain seq x y z
N MET A 1 -2.23 -22.83 2.71
CA MET A 1 -1.20 -21.81 2.96
C MET A 1 -0.95 -21.70 4.46
N THR A 2 0.27 -21.36 4.83
CA THR A 2 0.66 -21.04 6.21
C THR A 2 0.32 -19.59 6.55
N CYS A 3 0.35 -19.23 7.84
CA CYS A 3 0.20 -17.84 8.24
C CYS A 3 1.32 -16.94 7.69
N GLN A 4 2.55 -17.47 7.54
CA GLN A 4 3.66 -16.73 6.97
C GLN A 4 3.41 -16.40 5.50
N GLU A 5 3.03 -17.39 4.69
CA GLU A 5 2.68 -17.18 3.28
C GLU A 5 1.54 -16.17 3.12
N LEU A 6 0.57 -16.17 4.03
CA LEU A 6 -0.52 -15.19 4.04
C LEU A 6 0.00 -13.76 4.28
N VAL A 7 0.88 -13.59 5.27
CA VAL A 7 1.48 -12.29 5.60
C VAL A 7 2.33 -11.78 4.43
N GLU A 8 3.04 -12.68 3.74
CA GLU A 8 3.84 -12.32 2.55
C GLU A 8 2.96 -11.86 1.37
N LEU A 9 1.75 -12.41 1.23
CA LEU A 9 0.81 -12.11 0.12
C LEU A 9 -0.26 -11.05 0.47
N ILE A 10 -0.16 -10.41 1.63
CA ILE A 10 -1.22 -9.53 2.12
C ILE A 10 -1.42 -8.29 1.24
N THR A 11 -0.33 -7.74 0.71
CA THR A 11 -0.38 -6.54 -0.14
C THR A 11 -1.15 -6.85 -1.42
N GLU A 12 -0.80 -7.92 -2.12
CA GLU A 12 -1.47 -8.34 -3.34
C GLU A 12 -2.94 -8.71 -3.10
N TYR A 13 -3.24 -9.30 -1.93
CA TYR A 13 -4.62 -9.58 -1.55
C TYR A 13 -5.44 -8.30 -1.37
N LEU A 14 -4.89 -7.29 -0.68
CA LEU A 14 -5.55 -6.02 -0.41
C LEU A 14 -5.66 -5.15 -1.67
N GLU A 15 -4.69 -5.23 -2.57
CA GLU A 15 -4.70 -4.54 -3.87
C GLU A 15 -5.50 -5.29 -4.95
N GLY A 16 -5.92 -6.53 -4.68
CA GLY A 16 -6.71 -7.33 -5.61
C GLY A 16 -5.91 -7.87 -6.81
N THR A 17 -4.60 -8.03 -6.67
CA THR A 17 -3.67 -8.45 -7.74
C THR A 17 -3.31 -9.93 -7.67
N LEU A 18 -3.73 -10.66 -6.62
CA LEU A 18 -3.53 -12.11 -6.54
C LEU A 18 -4.18 -12.86 -7.69
N ALA A 19 -3.48 -13.88 -8.20
CA ALA A 19 -4.08 -14.82 -9.13
C ALA A 19 -5.28 -15.54 -8.47
N PRO A 20 -6.33 -15.91 -9.25
CA PRO A 20 -7.57 -16.44 -8.69
C PRO A 20 -7.39 -17.67 -7.77
N SER A 21 -6.48 -18.57 -8.12
CA SER A 21 -6.17 -19.76 -7.33
C SER A 21 -5.52 -19.43 -5.98
N GLU A 22 -4.72 -18.36 -5.92
CA GLU A 22 -4.07 -17.91 -4.70
C GLU A 22 -5.06 -17.19 -3.80
N ARG A 23 -5.92 -16.36 -4.38
CA ARG A 23 -7.00 -15.71 -3.65
C ARG A 23 -7.95 -16.73 -3.01
N MET A 24 -8.32 -17.79 -3.72
CA MET A 24 -9.11 -18.88 -3.13
C MET A 24 -8.42 -19.53 -1.93
N ARG A 25 -7.11 -19.81 -2.02
CA ARG A 25 -6.35 -20.38 -0.88
C ARG A 25 -6.27 -19.38 0.28
N PHE A 26 -6.19 -18.07 -0.02
CA PHE A 26 -6.14 -16.99 0.95
C PHE A 26 -7.44 -16.90 1.74
N ASP A 27 -8.57 -16.81 1.03
CA ASP A 27 -9.91 -16.77 1.61
C ASP A 27 -10.19 -18.03 2.45
N ALA A 28 -9.79 -19.20 1.96
CA ALA A 28 -9.90 -20.44 2.71
C ALA A 28 -9.11 -20.40 4.03
N HIS A 29 -7.89 -19.86 4.03
CA HIS A 29 -7.12 -19.70 5.25
C HIS A 29 -7.78 -18.73 6.23
N LEU A 30 -8.25 -17.57 5.76
CA LEU A 30 -8.96 -16.60 6.59
C LEU A 30 -10.20 -17.18 7.27
N SER A 31 -10.90 -18.11 6.61
CA SER A 31 -12.07 -18.79 7.19
C SER A 31 -11.74 -19.75 8.34
N THR A 32 -10.48 -20.18 8.46
CA THR A 32 -10.05 -21.20 9.42
C THR A 32 -9.09 -20.67 10.50
N CYS A 33 -8.44 -19.52 10.26
CA CYS A 33 -7.47 -18.93 11.17
C CYS A 33 -7.95 -17.57 11.69
N SER A 34 -8.42 -17.54 12.94
CA SER A 34 -8.85 -16.30 13.61
C SER A 34 -7.74 -15.27 13.75
N GLY A 35 -6.49 -15.71 13.93
CA GLY A 35 -5.32 -14.83 14.03
C GLY A 35 -5.07 -14.04 12.74
N CYS A 36 -5.10 -14.71 11.59
CA CYS A 36 -4.93 -14.06 10.29
C CYS A 36 -6.16 -13.21 9.91
N ALA A 37 -7.37 -13.63 10.29
CA ALA A 37 -8.56 -12.81 10.11
C ALA A 37 -8.46 -11.48 10.90
N ALA A 38 -8.00 -11.53 12.15
CA ALA A 38 -7.75 -10.34 12.96
C ALA A 38 -6.64 -9.47 12.35
N TYR A 39 -5.55 -10.09 11.90
CA TYR A 39 -4.44 -9.39 11.25
C TYR A 39 -4.87 -8.61 10.00
N ILE A 40 -5.72 -9.19 9.15
CA ILE A 40 -6.27 -8.49 7.98
C ILE A 40 -7.09 -7.28 8.38
N GLU A 41 -7.93 -7.38 9.40
CA GLU A 41 -8.72 -6.24 9.85
C GLU A 41 -7.82 -5.13 10.42
N GLN A 42 -6.76 -5.49 11.16
CA GLN A 42 -5.77 -4.52 11.63
C GLN A 42 -5.08 -3.81 10.46
N MET A 43 -4.67 -4.53 9.41
CA MET A 43 -4.05 -3.89 8.24
C MET A 43 -5.02 -2.98 7.50
N ARG A 44 -6.30 -3.37 7.36
CA ARG A 44 -7.34 -2.50 6.80
C ARG A 44 -7.55 -1.24 7.65
N MET A 45 -7.53 -1.35 8.98
CA MET A 45 -7.59 -0.19 9.87
C MET A 45 -6.39 0.74 9.64
N THR A 46 -5.17 0.20 9.59
CA THR A 46 -3.96 0.97 9.33
C THR A 46 -4.05 1.72 7.99
N ILE A 47 -4.49 1.05 6.92
CA ILE A 47 -4.67 1.67 5.61
C ILE A 47 -5.69 2.81 5.66
N ARG A 48 -6.84 2.60 6.32
CA ARG A 48 -7.86 3.66 6.48
C ARG A 48 -7.28 4.88 7.21
N MET A 49 -6.65 4.67 8.37
CA MET A 49 -6.08 5.76 9.16
C MET A 49 -4.97 6.53 8.41
N LEU A 50 -4.11 5.82 7.67
CA LEU A 50 -3.08 6.47 6.86
C LEU A 50 -3.66 7.15 5.62
N GLY A 51 -4.77 6.64 5.07
CA GLY A 51 -5.47 7.25 3.95
C GLY A 51 -6.22 8.54 4.30
N GLU A 52 -6.51 8.77 5.59
CA GLU A 52 -7.10 10.01 6.11
C GLU A 52 -6.09 11.16 6.23
N ILE A 53 -4.80 10.91 6.01
CA ILE A 53 -3.76 11.93 5.97
C ILE A 53 -3.99 12.81 4.73
N SER A 54 -4.58 13.99 4.95
CA SER A 54 -4.93 14.95 3.90
C SER A 54 -3.77 15.88 3.54
N GLU A 55 -3.87 16.62 2.45
CA GLU A 55 -2.91 17.68 2.10
C GLU A 55 -2.74 18.71 3.23
N GLU A 56 -3.79 18.95 4.02
CA GLU A 56 -3.79 19.90 5.15
C GLU A 56 -2.93 19.41 6.33
N SER A 57 -2.64 18.10 6.39
CA SER A 57 -1.71 17.53 7.37
C SER A 57 -0.24 17.79 7.00
N MET A 58 0.03 18.20 5.76
CA MET A 58 1.35 18.55 5.28
C MET A 58 1.59 20.06 5.47
N SER A 59 2.75 20.43 5.99
CA SER A 59 3.10 21.85 6.06
C SER A 59 3.23 22.44 4.65
N ALA A 60 2.78 23.69 4.49
CA ALA A 60 2.91 24.38 3.21
C ALA A 60 4.37 24.46 2.73
N ASP A 61 5.33 24.46 3.66
CA ASP A 61 6.77 24.51 3.39
C ASP A 61 7.25 23.18 2.80
N ALA A 62 6.87 22.06 3.42
CA ALA A 62 7.17 20.72 2.91
C ALA A 62 6.56 20.52 1.53
N GLN A 63 5.32 20.95 1.31
CA GLN A 63 4.65 20.86 0.00
C GLN A 63 5.41 21.66 -1.07
N ARG A 64 5.83 22.90 -0.75
CA ARG A 64 6.58 23.74 -1.69
C ARG A 64 7.92 23.13 -2.07
N GLU A 65 8.65 22.59 -1.09
CA GLU A 65 9.94 21.94 -1.29
C GLU A 65 9.81 20.66 -2.14
N LEU A 66 8.82 19.81 -1.83
CA LEU A 66 8.55 18.59 -2.58
C LEU A 66 8.25 18.90 -4.05
N LEU A 67 7.36 19.87 -4.30
CA LEU A 67 7.00 20.29 -5.66
C LEU A 67 8.17 20.94 -6.40
N ALA A 68 9.03 21.71 -5.71
CA ALA A 68 10.24 22.27 -6.32
C ALA A 68 11.20 21.16 -6.76
N THR A 69 11.36 20.12 -5.93
CA THR A 69 12.20 18.95 -6.24
C THR A 69 11.68 18.16 -7.43
N PHE A 70 10.37 17.88 -7.50
CA PHE A 70 9.80 17.19 -8.67
C PHE A 70 9.88 18.00 -9.96
N ARG A 71 9.73 19.33 -9.88
CA ARG A 71 9.90 20.22 -11.04
C ARG A 71 11.34 20.23 -11.56
N SER A 72 12.33 20.33 -10.67
CA SER A 72 13.75 20.31 -11.07
C SER A 72 14.17 18.96 -11.63
N TRP A 73 13.67 17.86 -11.06
CA TRP A 73 13.89 16.52 -11.59
C TRP A 73 13.35 16.37 -13.02
N LYS A 74 12.12 16.82 -13.29
CA LYS A 74 11.54 16.77 -14.64
C LYS A 74 12.29 17.66 -15.63
N ALA A 75 12.74 18.84 -15.20
CA ALA A 75 13.56 19.72 -16.03
C ALA A 75 14.93 19.09 -16.34
N GLY A 76 15.56 18.45 -15.36
CA GLY A 76 16.80 17.71 -15.55
C GLY A 76 16.64 16.46 -16.42
N ALA A 77 15.51 15.76 -16.33
CA ALA A 77 15.19 14.64 -17.21
C ALA A 77 15.04 15.09 -18.68
N ALA A 78 14.30 16.17 -18.93
CA ALA A 78 14.17 16.76 -20.26
C ALA A 78 15.52 17.23 -20.86
N GLN A 79 16.50 17.56 -20.01
CA GLN A 79 17.84 17.95 -20.41
C GLN A 79 18.77 16.75 -20.71
N ARG A 80 18.42 15.54 -20.26
CA ARG A 80 19.19 14.30 -20.48
C ARG A 80 18.72 13.52 -21.71
N ASP A 81 17.49 13.79 -22.17
CA ASP A 81 16.87 13.19 -23.35
C ASP A 81 17.05 14.04 -24.64
N ALA A 82 17.79 15.17 -24.55
CA ALA A 82 18.12 16.09 -25.63
C ALA A 82 19.62 16.05 -25.94
#